data_AF-A0A972QHB8-F1
#
_entry.id   AF-A0A972QHB8-F1
#
_cell.length_a   1.000
_cell.length_b   1.000
_cell.length_c   1.000
_cell.angle_alpha   90.00
_cell.angle_beta   90.00
_cell.angle_gamma   90.00
#
_symmetry.space_group_name_H-M   'P 1'
#
loop_
_entity.id
_entity.type
_entity.pdbx_description
1 polymer ?
#
loop_
_entity_poly.entity_id
_entity_poly.type
_entity_poly.pdbx_seq_one_letter_code
_entity_poly.pdbx_strand_id
1 'polypeptide(L)'
;MYTVYIGIIIILIFGSLDGSAETIILKNGKIVVGEITEETEDAVVVTKLNGEFVYTLSREQIKEVRKSTAQESKADQERELSAHRAYNKTKRDRARRLKAYRSERAEKERVSAKRARGIEKIKFVGNKFGVVDVVINGKVKTALALDTGSAVVVISRGIAEKLGSSGKEAKRKIEVILADGSRAEATPILLESLAVGQAKVNNVKAAIIDNAQAGSDTEGLLGMSFLSHFRVKLNAKENYLVLEE
;
A
#
# COMPACT_ATOMS: atom_id res chain seq x y z
N MET A 1 -2.02 -21.31 38.41
CA MET A 1 -2.14 -22.64 37.80
C MET A 1 -3.53 -23.14 38.15
N TYR A 2 -4.53 -22.88 37.30
CA TYR A 2 -5.92 -23.26 37.57
C TYR A 2 -6.19 -24.59 36.89
N THR A 3 -6.31 -25.63 37.70
CA THR A 3 -6.68 -26.99 37.28
C THR A 3 -8.15 -27.00 36.89
N VAL A 4 -8.43 -27.29 35.62
CA VAL A 4 -9.79 -27.49 35.11
C VAL A 4 -10.18 -28.93 35.40
N TYR A 5 -11.13 -29.15 36.30
CA TYR A 5 -11.77 -30.45 36.49
C TYR A 5 -12.77 -30.67 35.36
N ILE A 6 -12.45 -31.59 34.45
CA ILE A 6 -13.44 -32.17 33.53
C ILE A 6 -14.17 -33.25 34.33
N GLY A 7 -15.17 -32.82 35.11
CA GLY A 7 -16.11 -33.73 35.74
C GLY A 7 -17.00 -34.33 34.65
N ILE A 8 -16.89 -35.63 34.41
CA ILE A 8 -17.86 -36.40 33.64
C ILE A 8 -19.15 -36.39 34.45
N ILE A 9 -20.05 -35.45 34.15
CA ILE A 9 -21.40 -35.44 34.68
C ILE A 9 -22.18 -36.50 33.93
N ILE A 10 -22.69 -37.49 34.65
CA ILE A 10 -23.60 -38.50 34.11
C ILE A 10 -24.91 -37.77 33.78
N ILE A 11 -25.14 -37.58 32.48
CA ILE A 11 -26.28 -36.83 31.93
C ILE A 11 -27.50 -37.75 31.97
N LEU A 12 -28.39 -37.55 32.94
CA LEU A 12 -29.74 -38.08 32.89
C LEU A 12 -30.59 -37.12 32.04
N ILE A 13 -30.76 -37.47 30.77
CA ILE A 13 -31.63 -36.74 29.84
C ILE A 13 -33.08 -36.97 30.27
N PHE A 14 -33.63 -36.08 31.09
CA PHE A 14 -35.09 -35.94 31.21
C PHE A 14 -35.59 -35.10 30.04
N GLY A 15 -35.59 -35.70 28.85
CA GLY A 15 -36.33 -35.14 27.72
C GLY A 15 -37.79 -35.12 28.10
N SER A 16 -38.45 -33.95 28.05
CA SER A 16 -39.90 -33.93 28.03
C SER A 16 -40.34 -34.60 26.72
N LEU A 17 -40.99 -35.77 26.82
CA LEU A 17 -41.37 -36.62 25.68
C LEU A 17 -42.28 -35.92 24.64
N ASP A 18 -42.76 -34.71 24.92
CA ASP A 18 -43.74 -34.00 24.09
C ASP A 18 -43.17 -32.83 23.27
N GLY A 19 -41.87 -32.50 23.41
CA GLY A 19 -41.25 -31.40 22.63
C GLY A 19 -41.87 -30.01 22.84
N SER A 20 -42.59 -29.84 23.96
CA SER A 20 -43.33 -28.62 24.27
C SER A 20 -42.43 -27.62 24.98
N ALA A 21 -42.19 -26.44 24.39
CA ALA A 21 -41.42 -25.38 25.03
C ALA A 21 -41.97 -25.01 26.42
N GLU A 22 -41.07 -24.58 27.30
CA GLU A 22 -41.36 -24.00 28.59
C GLU A 22 -41.26 -22.47 28.55
N THR A 23 -42.16 -21.81 29.28
CA THR A 23 -42.09 -20.39 29.61
C THR A 23 -41.46 -20.25 30.99
N ILE A 24 -40.26 -19.67 31.02
CA ILE A 24 -39.46 -19.44 32.22
C ILE A 24 -39.52 -17.95 32.54
N ILE A 25 -40.12 -17.61 33.68
CA ILE A 25 -40.22 -16.24 34.17
C ILE A 25 -39.10 -16.03 35.18
N LEU A 26 -38.25 -15.04 34.91
CA LEU A 26 -37.16 -14.66 35.82
C LEU A 26 -37.66 -13.66 36.87
N LYS A 27 -37.00 -13.61 38.03
CA LYS A 27 -37.31 -12.68 39.13
C LYS A 27 -37.23 -11.21 38.72
N ASN A 28 -36.43 -10.89 37.69
CA ASN A 28 -36.34 -9.56 37.11
C ASN A 28 -37.45 -9.24 36.07
N GLY A 29 -38.43 -10.13 35.91
CA GLY A 29 -39.55 -9.96 34.99
C GLY A 29 -39.27 -10.35 33.54
N LYS A 30 -38.04 -10.78 33.20
CA LYS A 30 -37.75 -11.31 31.85
C LYS A 30 -38.41 -12.67 31.66
N ILE A 31 -38.86 -12.92 30.44
CA ILE A 31 -39.48 -14.18 30.04
C ILE A 31 -38.59 -14.84 29.00
N VAL A 32 -38.28 -16.12 29.22
CA VAL A 32 -37.56 -16.97 28.28
C VAL A 32 -38.48 -18.11 27.88
N VAL A 33 -38.75 -18.24 26.58
CA VAL A 33 -39.49 -19.38 26.03
C VAL A 33 -38.51 -20.28 25.30
N GLY A 34 -38.47 -21.56 25.62
CA GLY A 34 -37.57 -22.51 24.95
C GLY A 34 -37.69 -23.91 25.52
N GLU A 35 -36.95 -24.85 24.94
CA GLU A 35 -36.93 -26.24 25.39
C GLU A 35 -35.90 -26.38 26.51
N ILE A 36 -36.35 -26.78 27.70
CA ILE A 36 -35.43 -27.16 28.77
C ILE A 36 -34.80 -28.50 28.40
N THR A 37 -33.50 -28.49 28.12
CA THR A 37 -32.73 -29.68 27.72
C THR A 37 -31.92 -30.27 28.86
N GLU A 38 -31.64 -29.48 29.90
CA GLU A 38 -30.93 -29.92 31.10
C GLU A 38 -31.41 -29.11 32.31
N GLU A 39 -31.50 -29.78 33.44
CA GLU A 39 -31.98 -29.19 34.68
C GLU A 39 -31.17 -29.77 35.85
N THR A 40 -30.51 -28.90 36.61
CA THR A 40 -29.73 -29.24 37.80
C THR A 40 -30.28 -28.51 39.03
N GLU A 41 -29.69 -28.79 40.19
CA GLU A 41 -30.02 -28.07 41.44
C GLU A 41 -29.73 -26.57 41.33
N ASP A 42 -28.72 -26.19 40.54
CA ASP A 42 -28.23 -24.80 40.47
C ASP A 42 -28.64 -24.08 39.18
N ALA A 43 -28.96 -24.81 38.11
CA ALA A 43 -29.19 -24.21 36.79
C ALA A 43 -30.23 -24.94 35.93
N VAL A 44 -30.72 -24.22 34.92
CA VAL A 44 -31.57 -24.72 33.84
C VAL A 44 -30.93 -24.34 32.51
N VAL A 45 -30.75 -25.31 31.62
CA VAL A 45 -30.30 -25.10 30.25
C VAL A 45 -31.51 -25.10 29.33
N VAL A 46 -31.64 -24.01 28.60
CA VAL A 46 -32.75 -23.77 27.69
C VAL A 46 -32.20 -23.62 26.28
N THR A 47 -32.73 -24.37 25.35
CA THR A 47 -32.38 -24.26 23.94
C THR A 47 -33.51 -23.61 23.13
N LYS A 48 -33.13 -22.89 22.08
CA LYS A 48 -34.05 -22.30 21.10
C LYS A 48 -33.54 -22.53 19.69
N LEU A 49 -34.45 -22.41 18.71
CA LEU A 49 -34.16 -22.56 17.28
C LEU A 49 -33.36 -23.84 16.99
N ASN A 50 -33.87 -24.99 17.45
CA ASN A 50 -33.24 -26.31 17.28
C ASN A 50 -31.78 -26.36 17.81
N GLY A 51 -31.51 -25.72 18.95
CA GLY A 51 -30.20 -25.73 19.59
C GLY A 51 -29.22 -24.67 19.10
N GLU A 52 -29.59 -23.80 18.16
CA GLU A 52 -28.72 -22.70 17.70
C GLU A 52 -28.42 -21.68 18.82
N PHE A 53 -29.38 -21.52 19.75
CA PHE A 53 -29.21 -20.67 20.91
C PHE A 53 -29.36 -21.48 22.18
N VAL A 54 -28.38 -21.36 23.07
CA VAL A 54 -28.33 -22.04 24.36
C VAL A 54 -28.22 -20.99 25.45
N TYR A 55 -29.14 -21.04 26.41
CA TYR A 55 -29.18 -20.15 27.57
C TYR A 55 -29.00 -21.00 28.83
N THR A 56 -28.03 -20.66 29.66
CA THR A 56 -27.89 -21.22 31.00
C THR A 56 -28.43 -20.21 32.00
N LEU A 57 -29.50 -20.58 32.70
CA LEU A 57 -30.18 -19.75 33.69
C LEU A 57 -29.89 -20.32 35.08
N SER A 58 -29.46 -19.49 36.02
CA SER A 58 -29.34 -19.93 37.41
C SER A 58 -30.73 -20.09 38.01
N ARG A 59 -30.93 -21.14 38.80
CA ARG A 59 -32.17 -21.40 39.55
C ARG A 59 -32.58 -20.23 40.43
N GLU A 60 -31.61 -19.54 41.04
CA GLU A 60 -31.86 -18.38 41.86
C GLU A 60 -32.51 -17.23 41.09
N GLN A 61 -32.33 -17.16 39.78
CA GLN A 61 -32.91 -16.14 38.91
C GLN A 61 -34.32 -16.49 38.46
N ILE A 62 -34.73 -17.75 38.57
CA ILE A 62 -36.01 -18.23 38.10
C ILE A 62 -37.07 -17.96 39.17
N LYS A 63 -38.16 -17.33 38.75
CA LYS A 63 -39.35 -17.11 39.57
C LYS A 63 -40.36 -18.23 39.35
N GLU A 64 -40.57 -18.63 38.10
CA GLU A 64 -41.60 -19.60 37.72
C GLU A 64 -41.21 -20.29 36.41
N VAL A 65 -41.57 -21.57 36.27
CA VAL A 65 -41.51 -22.32 35.02
C VAL A 65 -42.89 -22.93 34.77
N ARG A 66 -43.43 -22.75 33.56
CA ARG A 66 -44.69 -23.36 33.13
C ARG A 66 -44.60 -23.82 31.69
N LYS A 67 -45.49 -24.72 31.28
CA LYS A 67 -45.61 -25.09 29.86
C LYS A 67 -46.08 -23.89 29.03
N SER A 68 -45.44 -23.69 27.88
CA SER A 68 -45.83 -22.63 26.94
C SER A 68 -47.11 -23.02 26.20
N THR A 69 -47.93 -22.03 25.90
CA THR A 69 -48.99 -22.19 24.92
C THR A 69 -48.43 -22.23 23.50
N ALA A 70 -49.14 -22.88 22.56
CA ALA A 70 -48.72 -22.91 21.16
C ALA A 70 -48.55 -21.51 20.54
N GLN A 71 -49.32 -20.51 21.00
CA GLN A 71 -49.19 -19.12 20.57
C GLN A 71 -47.92 -18.47 21.10
N GLU A 72 -47.58 -18.70 22.38
CA GLU A 72 -46.33 -18.19 22.98
C GLU A 72 -45.10 -18.77 22.30
N SER A 73 -45.09 -20.09 22.03
CA SER A 73 -43.98 -20.76 21.34
C SER A 73 -43.79 -20.23 19.92
N LYS A 74 -44.88 -20.06 19.15
CA LYS A 74 -44.83 -19.48 17.80
C LYS A 74 -44.34 -18.03 17.81
N ALA A 75 -44.86 -17.21 18.72
CA ALA A 75 -44.48 -15.80 18.82
C ALA A 75 -43.01 -15.61 19.21
N ASP A 76 -42.48 -16.45 20.11
CA ASP A 76 -41.06 -16.41 20.47
C ASP A 76 -40.17 -16.88 19.31
N GLN A 77 -40.55 -17.96 18.64
CA GLN A 77 -39.82 -18.47 17.47
C GLN A 77 -39.75 -17.43 16.33
N GLU A 78 -40.87 -16.74 16.03
CA GLU A 78 -40.89 -15.67 15.03
C GLU A 78 -40.02 -14.48 15.45
N ARG A 79 -40.08 -14.08 16.73
CA ARG A 79 -39.26 -12.99 17.27
C ARG A 79 -37.78 -13.30 17.15
N GLU A 80 -37.33 -14.45 17.64
CA GLU A 80 -35.93 -14.89 17.58
C GLU A 80 -35.44 -15.05 16.13
N LEU A 81 -36.26 -15.66 15.25
CA LEU A 81 -35.91 -15.79 13.84
C LEU A 81 -35.76 -14.42 13.16
N SER A 82 -36.61 -13.45 13.50
CA SER A 82 -36.52 -12.09 12.97
C SER A 82 -35.26 -11.36 13.47
N ALA A 83 -34.93 -11.50 14.76
CA ALA A 83 -33.74 -10.93 15.38
C ALA A 83 -32.46 -11.55 14.79
N HIS A 84 -32.42 -12.88 14.65
CA HIS A 84 -31.31 -13.61 14.05
C HIS A 84 -31.06 -13.19 12.59
N ARG A 85 -32.12 -13.05 11.78
CA ARG A 85 -32.04 -12.55 10.40
C ARG A 85 -31.50 -11.12 10.34
N ALA A 86 -31.99 -10.23 11.22
CA ALA A 86 -31.53 -8.84 11.29
C ALA A 86 -30.05 -8.74 11.69
N TYR A 87 -29.62 -9.53 12.68
CA TYR A 87 -28.23 -9.63 13.11
C TYR A 87 -27.32 -10.11 11.96
N ASN A 88 -27.69 -11.20 11.28
CA ASN A 88 -26.90 -11.74 10.18
C ASN A 88 -26.84 -10.82 8.96
N LYS A 89 -27.93 -10.13 8.63
CA LYS A 89 -27.95 -9.10 7.58
C LYS A 89 -26.95 -7.98 7.91
N THR A 90 -27.00 -7.44 9.13
CA THR A 90 -26.10 -6.39 9.59
C THR A 90 -24.63 -6.83 9.57
N LYS A 91 -24.34 -8.05 10.01
CA LYS A 91 -22.99 -8.64 9.98
C LYS A 91 -22.45 -8.73 8.55
N ARG A 92 -23.27 -9.19 7.60
CA ARG A 92 -22.92 -9.25 6.17
C ARG A 92 -22.69 -7.86 5.57
N ASP A 93 -23.57 -6.91 5.86
CA ASP A 93 -23.45 -5.53 5.35
C ASP A 93 -22.18 -4.84 5.87
N ARG A 94 -21.85 -5.02 7.16
CA ARG A 94 -20.62 -4.51 7.75
C ARG A 94 -19.38 -5.11 7.08
N ALA A 95 -19.36 -6.42 6.83
CA ALA A 95 -18.25 -7.07 6.14
C ALA A 95 -18.09 -6.55 4.70
N ARG A 96 -19.20 -6.35 3.97
CA ARG A 96 -19.19 -5.79 2.61
C ARG A 96 -18.63 -4.37 2.58
N ARG A 97 -19.07 -3.50 3.50
CA ARG A 97 -18.57 -2.12 3.62
C ARG A 97 -17.08 -2.08 3.95
N LEU A 98 -16.62 -2.92 4.87
CA LEU A 98 -15.21 -3.00 5.23
C LEU A 98 -14.35 -3.46 4.03
N LYS A 99 -14.84 -4.43 3.26
CA LYS A 99 -14.17 -4.87 2.02
C LYS A 99 -14.08 -3.74 0.99
N ALA A 100 -15.18 -3.01 0.75
CA ALA A 100 -15.23 -1.89 -0.17
C ALA A 100 -14.27 -0.75 0.25
N TYR A 101 -14.28 -0.39 1.54
CA TYR A 101 -13.37 0.62 2.09
C TYR A 101 -11.89 0.21 1.91
N ARG A 102 -11.55 -1.05 2.20
CA ARG A 102 -10.18 -1.57 1.99
C ARG A 102 -9.77 -1.53 0.53
N SER A 103 -10.65 -1.89 -0.41
CA SER A 103 -10.35 -1.81 -1.84
C SER A 103 -10.16 -0.38 -2.32
N GLU A 104 -11.01 0.56 -1.89
CA GLU A 104 -10.88 1.97 -2.24
C GLU A 104 -9.57 2.56 -1.72
N ARG A 105 -9.22 2.25 -0.46
CA ARG A 105 -7.96 2.68 0.14
C ARG A 105 -6.74 2.11 -0.60
N ALA A 106 -6.76 0.80 -0.90
CA ALA A 106 -5.67 0.16 -1.64
C ALA A 106 -5.52 0.74 -3.06
N GLU A 107 -6.62 1.09 -3.73
CA GLU A 107 -6.57 1.75 -5.03
C GLU A 107 -5.97 3.16 -4.94
N LYS A 108 -6.38 3.96 -3.94
CA LYS A 108 -5.77 5.27 -3.68
C LYS A 108 -4.27 5.18 -3.40
N GLU A 109 -3.84 4.23 -2.59
CA GLU A 109 -2.43 3.98 -2.29
C GLU A 109 -1.65 3.50 -3.53
N ARG A 110 -2.25 2.68 -4.39
CA ARG A 110 -1.66 2.27 -5.67
C ARG A 110 -1.49 3.45 -6.62
N VAL A 111 -2.51 4.30 -6.75
CA VAL A 111 -2.47 5.48 -7.62
C VAL A 111 -1.43 6.49 -7.11
N SER A 112 -1.36 6.73 -5.80
CA SER A 112 -0.34 7.61 -5.21
C SER A 112 1.07 7.05 -5.39
N ALA A 113 1.27 5.76 -5.16
CA ALA A 113 2.55 5.09 -5.38
C ALA A 113 2.96 5.11 -6.85
N LYS A 114 2.02 4.94 -7.79
CA LYS A 114 2.28 5.04 -9.23
C LYS A 114 2.71 6.45 -9.62
N ARG A 115 2.05 7.49 -9.09
CA ARG A 115 2.46 8.89 -9.29
C ARG A 115 3.84 9.17 -8.69
N ALA A 116 4.15 8.64 -7.51
CA ALA A 116 5.44 8.81 -6.87
C ALA A 116 6.59 8.10 -7.61
N ARG A 117 6.34 6.93 -8.22
CA ARG A 117 7.37 6.20 -8.99
C ARG A 117 7.89 6.97 -10.20
N GLY A 118 7.10 7.88 -10.76
CA GLY A 118 7.51 8.72 -11.87
C GLY A 118 8.14 10.04 -11.44
N ILE A 119 8.30 10.32 -10.14
CA ILE A 119 8.82 11.59 -9.61
C ILE A 119 10.13 11.32 -8.88
N GLU A 120 11.25 11.65 -9.51
CA GLU A 120 12.57 11.53 -8.87
C GLU A 120 13.02 12.90 -8.35
N LYS A 121 13.28 12.99 -7.05
CA LYS A 121 13.78 14.20 -6.38
C LYS A 121 15.29 14.06 -6.11
N ILE A 122 16.11 14.74 -6.92
CA ILE A 122 17.57 14.69 -6.88
C ILE A 122 18.12 15.93 -6.19
N LYS A 123 18.89 15.77 -5.10
CA LYS A 123 19.63 16.89 -4.49
C LYS A 123 20.78 17.30 -5.40
N PHE A 124 21.04 18.60 -5.47
CA PHE A 124 22.25 19.06 -6.15
C PHE A 124 23.51 18.71 -5.34
N VAL A 125 24.64 18.59 -6.03
CA VAL A 125 25.93 18.22 -5.45
C VAL A 125 26.46 19.37 -4.60
N GLY A 126 26.63 19.12 -3.29
CA GLY A 126 27.07 20.13 -2.32
C GLY A 126 26.17 21.37 -2.31
N ASN A 127 26.77 22.56 -2.27
CA ASN A 127 26.08 23.85 -2.35
C ASN A 127 25.98 24.40 -3.79
N LYS A 128 26.24 23.58 -4.82
CA LYS A 128 26.25 24.03 -6.22
C LYS A 128 24.92 23.75 -6.88
N PHE A 129 24.05 24.76 -6.90
CA PHE A 129 22.77 24.67 -7.60
C PHE A 129 22.99 24.32 -9.08
N GLY A 130 22.21 23.35 -9.58
CA GLY A 130 22.29 22.91 -10.98
C GLY A 130 23.29 21.80 -11.25
N VAL A 131 24.09 21.33 -10.30
CA VAL A 131 25.03 20.21 -10.52
C VAL A 131 24.44 18.92 -9.94
N VAL A 132 24.33 17.85 -10.74
CA VAL A 132 23.75 16.56 -10.31
C VAL A 132 24.70 15.40 -10.52
N ASP A 133 24.68 14.44 -9.58
CA ASP A 133 25.37 13.16 -9.75
C ASP A 133 24.68 12.31 -10.83
N VAL A 134 25.49 11.73 -11.69
CA VAL A 134 25.04 10.89 -12.80
C VAL A 134 25.82 9.58 -12.86
N VAL A 135 25.21 8.56 -13.47
CA VAL A 135 25.87 7.29 -13.82
C VAL A 135 25.78 7.07 -15.32
N ILE A 136 26.94 7.00 -15.99
CA ILE A 136 27.06 6.82 -17.44
C ILE A 136 27.42 5.37 -17.75
N ASN A 137 26.65 4.74 -18.65
CA ASN A 137 26.74 3.34 -19.06
C ASN A 137 26.82 2.35 -17.88
N GLY A 138 26.24 2.70 -16.72
CA GLY A 138 26.34 1.90 -15.50
C GLY A 138 27.76 1.78 -14.90
N LYS A 139 28.75 2.50 -15.45
CA LYS A 139 30.18 2.34 -15.13
C LYS A 139 30.79 3.58 -14.50
N VAL A 140 30.60 4.74 -15.12
CA VAL A 140 31.26 5.98 -14.70
C VAL A 140 30.30 6.81 -13.86
N LYS A 141 30.67 7.05 -12.60
CA LYS A 141 29.99 8.01 -11.71
C LYS A 141 30.70 9.35 -11.80
N THR A 142 29.96 10.42 -12.05
CA THR A 142 30.48 11.79 -12.17
C THR A 142 29.36 12.79 -11.88
N ALA A 143 29.66 14.09 -11.94
CA ALA A 143 28.69 15.16 -11.79
C ALA A 143 28.63 16.02 -13.06
N LEU A 144 27.41 16.31 -13.51
CA LEU A 144 27.15 17.17 -14.67
C LEU A 144 26.37 18.41 -14.25
N ALA A 145 26.69 19.55 -14.86
CA ALA A 145 25.87 20.76 -14.73
C ALA A 145 24.63 20.67 -15.62
N LEU A 146 23.48 21.02 -15.07
CA LEU A 146 22.22 21.12 -15.80
C LEU A 146 22.31 22.26 -16.81
N ASP A 147 22.10 21.95 -18.09
CA ASP A 147 22.13 22.94 -19.15
C ASP A 147 21.01 22.73 -20.16
N THR A 148 19.92 23.48 -19.98
CA THR A 148 18.78 23.48 -20.92
C THR A 148 19.10 24.15 -22.25
N GLY A 149 20.22 24.88 -22.37
CA GLY A 149 20.69 25.49 -23.60
C GLY A 149 21.47 24.53 -24.51
N SER A 150 21.97 23.42 -23.96
CA SER A 150 22.66 22.40 -24.76
C SER A 150 21.69 21.39 -25.35
N ALA A 151 21.73 21.20 -26.67
CA ALA A 151 20.92 20.21 -27.37
C ALA A 151 21.28 18.76 -27.00
N VAL A 152 22.55 18.50 -26.67
CA VAL A 152 23.09 17.16 -26.34
C VAL A 152 23.79 17.16 -24.98
N VAL A 153 23.96 15.98 -24.40
CA VAL A 153 24.85 15.82 -23.24
C VAL A 153 26.29 16.09 -23.68
N VAL A 154 27.05 16.84 -22.88
CA VAL A 154 28.47 17.08 -23.12
C VAL A 154 29.27 16.38 -22.05
N ILE A 155 30.32 15.67 -22.44
CA ILE A 155 31.25 15.01 -21.50
C ILE A 155 32.68 15.40 -21.83
N SER A 156 33.54 15.43 -20.80
CA SER A 156 34.98 15.59 -20.99
C SER A 156 35.60 14.37 -21.68
N ARG A 157 36.76 14.57 -22.32
CA ARG A 157 37.56 13.45 -22.83
C ARG A 157 37.93 12.45 -21.74
N GLY A 158 38.18 12.91 -20.51
CA GLY A 158 38.48 12.02 -19.38
C GLY A 158 37.34 11.06 -19.05
N ILE A 159 36.08 11.51 -19.10
CA ILE A 159 34.91 10.62 -18.97
C ILE A 159 34.89 9.60 -20.12
N ALA A 160 35.10 10.07 -21.35
CA ALA A 160 35.06 9.21 -22.54
C ALA A 160 36.12 8.10 -22.48
N GLU A 161 37.33 8.43 -22.02
CA GLU A 161 38.41 7.47 -21.78
C GLU A 161 38.04 6.46 -20.68
N LYS A 162 37.44 6.89 -19.55
CA LYS A 162 36.93 6.00 -18.50
C LYS A 162 35.84 5.04 -19.01
N LEU A 163 35.09 5.44 -20.04
CA LEU A 163 34.09 4.58 -20.71
C LEU A 163 34.71 3.58 -21.70
N GLY A 164 36.03 3.62 -21.93
CA GLY A 164 36.71 2.82 -22.95
C GLY A 164 36.46 3.31 -24.38
N SER A 165 35.94 4.53 -24.55
CA SER A 165 35.70 5.17 -25.84
C SER A 165 36.40 6.53 -25.87
N SER A 166 37.66 6.54 -26.28
CA SER A 166 38.42 7.80 -26.37
C SER A 166 37.88 8.76 -27.43
N GLY A 167 36.99 8.29 -28.32
CA GLY A 167 36.51 9.03 -29.48
C GLY A 167 37.61 9.33 -30.51
N LYS A 168 38.86 8.89 -30.27
CA LYS A 168 40.03 9.19 -31.14
C LYS A 168 39.90 8.55 -32.53
N GLU A 169 39.15 7.45 -32.65
CA GLU A 169 38.88 6.79 -33.93
C GLU A 169 37.64 7.36 -34.66
N ALA A 170 36.89 8.27 -34.02
CA ALA A 170 35.74 8.88 -34.67
C ALA A 170 36.23 9.77 -35.82
N LYS A 171 36.07 9.27 -37.05
CA LYS A 171 36.50 9.96 -38.28
C LYS A 171 35.79 11.30 -38.53
N ARG A 172 34.72 11.59 -37.77
CA ARG A 172 33.88 12.77 -37.96
C ARG A 172 33.85 13.61 -36.69
N LYS A 173 34.45 14.79 -36.76
CA LYS A 173 34.24 15.88 -35.80
C LYS A 173 32.98 16.66 -36.18
N ILE A 174 32.34 17.25 -35.19
CA ILE A 174 31.24 18.20 -35.39
C ILE A 174 31.64 19.54 -34.77
N GLU A 175 31.15 20.63 -35.35
CA GLU A 175 31.26 21.95 -34.73
C GLU A 175 30.07 22.15 -33.77
N VAL A 176 30.37 22.62 -32.56
CA VAL A 176 29.36 23.03 -31.58
C VAL A 176 29.54 24.49 -31.23
N ILE A 177 28.44 25.17 -30.93
CA ILE A 177 28.44 26.56 -30.45
C ILE A 177 28.34 26.50 -28.93
N LEU A 178 29.29 27.13 -28.25
CA LEU A 178 29.32 27.24 -26.80
C LEU A 178 28.43 28.40 -26.32
N ALA A 179 28.18 28.47 -25.01
CA ALA A 179 27.31 29.49 -24.42
C ALA A 179 27.79 30.94 -24.66
N ASP A 180 29.10 31.15 -24.84
CA ASP A 180 29.71 32.45 -25.17
C ASP A 180 29.68 32.78 -26.68
N GLY A 181 29.05 31.92 -27.49
CA GLY A 181 28.97 32.06 -28.95
C GLY A 181 30.20 31.60 -29.71
N SER A 182 31.26 31.17 -29.01
CA SER A 182 32.44 30.59 -29.65
C SER A 182 32.14 29.21 -30.24
N ARG A 183 32.98 28.79 -31.19
CA ARG A 183 32.87 27.47 -31.84
C ARG A 183 33.94 26.55 -31.31
N ALA A 184 33.56 25.32 -31.01
CA ALA A 184 34.47 24.27 -30.59
C ALA A 184 34.26 23.01 -31.43
N GLU A 185 35.34 22.27 -31.67
CA GLU A 185 35.23 20.91 -32.20
C GLU A 185 34.79 19.96 -31.09
N ALA A 186 33.80 19.13 -31.41
CA ALA A 186 33.35 18.06 -30.54
C ALA A 186 33.35 16.72 -31.30
N THR A 187 33.44 15.64 -30.54
CA THR A 187 33.34 14.27 -31.07
C THR A 187 31.99 13.68 -30.70
N PRO A 188 31.10 13.39 -31.65
CA PRO A 188 29.81 12.79 -31.34
C PRO A 188 29.98 11.37 -30.80
N ILE A 189 29.23 11.02 -29.77
CA ILE A 189 29.16 9.68 -29.19
C ILE A 189 27.73 9.34 -28.81
N LEU A 190 27.41 8.05 -28.76
CA LEU A 190 26.16 7.54 -28.22
C LEU A 190 26.44 6.83 -26.89
N LEU A 191 25.84 7.31 -25.81
CA LEU A 191 25.90 6.66 -24.51
C LEU A 191 24.85 5.54 -24.47
N GLU A 192 25.25 4.34 -24.07
CA GLU A 192 24.33 3.21 -23.89
C GLU A 192 23.24 3.56 -22.88
N SER A 193 23.61 4.22 -21.78
CA SER A 193 22.65 4.76 -20.83
C SER A 193 23.20 5.92 -20.01
N LEU A 194 22.32 6.81 -19.57
CA LEU A 194 22.60 7.85 -18.60
C LEU A 194 21.53 7.79 -17.50
N ALA A 195 21.94 7.81 -16.24
CA ALA A 195 21.05 7.80 -15.10
C ALA A 195 21.32 8.99 -14.16
N VAL A 196 20.26 9.62 -13.66
CA VAL A 196 20.26 10.66 -12.63
C VAL A 196 19.31 10.20 -11.52
N GLY A 197 19.86 9.74 -10.40
CA GLY A 197 19.06 9.00 -9.41
C GLY A 197 18.44 7.75 -10.05
N GLN A 198 17.12 7.59 -9.91
CA GLN A 198 16.35 6.51 -10.56
C GLN A 198 15.96 6.80 -12.02
N ALA A 199 16.04 8.06 -12.48
CA ALA A 199 15.68 8.44 -13.83
C ALA A 199 16.77 7.98 -14.82
N LYS A 200 16.45 7.04 -15.70
CA LYS A 200 17.40 6.44 -16.66
C LYS A 200 16.91 6.55 -18.10
N VAL A 201 17.77 7.04 -18.98
CA VAL A 201 17.54 7.10 -20.43
C VAL A 201 18.60 6.24 -21.13
N ASN A 202 18.20 5.47 -22.13
CA ASN A 202 19.10 4.66 -22.95
C ASN A 202 19.37 5.36 -24.30
N ASN A 203 20.49 5.04 -24.95
CA ASN A 203 20.86 5.58 -26.27
C ASN A 203 20.90 7.12 -26.30
N VAL A 204 21.60 7.73 -25.34
CA VAL A 204 21.65 9.18 -25.18
C VAL A 204 22.72 9.76 -26.10
N LYS A 205 22.33 10.71 -26.96
CA LYS A 205 23.26 11.45 -27.82
C LYS A 205 24.14 12.35 -26.96
N ALA A 206 25.45 12.25 -27.14
CA ALA A 206 26.41 13.08 -26.42
C ALA A 206 27.54 13.58 -27.34
N ALA A 207 28.28 14.54 -26.83
CA ALA A 207 29.44 15.13 -27.48
C ALA A 207 30.62 15.16 -26.51
N ILE A 208 31.79 14.72 -26.98
CA ILE A 208 33.05 14.81 -26.24
C ILE A 208 33.72 16.12 -26.61
N ILE A 209 34.03 16.94 -25.62
CA ILE A 209 34.82 18.18 -25.77
C ILE A 209 36.06 18.07 -24.89
N ASP A 210 37.21 18.47 -25.45
CA ASP A 210 38.52 18.28 -24.80
C ASP A 210 38.69 19.17 -23.57
N ASN A 211 38.05 20.35 -23.60
CA ASN A 211 37.97 21.31 -22.50
C ASN A 211 36.50 21.52 -22.06
N ALA A 212 35.77 20.43 -21.79
CA ALA A 212 34.40 20.51 -21.25
C ALA A 212 34.38 20.99 -19.78
N GLN A 213 34.94 22.15 -19.48
CA GLN A 213 34.80 22.77 -18.16
C GLN A 213 33.59 23.70 -18.19
N ALA A 214 32.44 23.18 -17.78
CA ALA A 214 31.28 24.00 -17.46
C ALA A 214 31.44 24.58 -16.04
N GLY A 215 32.49 25.38 -15.85
CA GLY A 215 33.01 25.81 -14.55
C GLY A 215 34.05 24.85 -13.95
N SER A 216 34.73 25.29 -12.89
CA SER A 216 35.91 24.65 -12.29
C SER A 216 35.71 23.24 -11.71
N ASP A 217 34.48 22.73 -11.65
CA ASP A 217 34.14 21.58 -10.82
C ASP A 217 33.11 20.60 -11.44
N THR A 218 32.85 20.69 -12.74
CA THR A 218 32.00 19.72 -13.44
C THR A 218 32.74 19.09 -14.60
N GLU A 219 32.52 17.80 -14.83
CA GLU A 219 33.16 17.07 -15.94
C GLU A 219 32.30 17.09 -17.22
N GLY A 220 31.21 17.89 -17.26
CA GLY A 220 30.34 18.03 -18.43
C GLY A 220 28.96 18.68 -18.17
N LEU A 221 28.09 18.59 -19.17
CA LEU A 221 26.76 19.20 -19.22
C LEU A 221 25.65 18.15 -19.42
N LEU A 222 24.59 18.24 -18.62
CA LEU A 222 23.37 17.48 -18.77
C LEU A 222 22.39 18.25 -19.66
N GLY A 223 22.43 17.94 -20.96
CA GLY A 223 21.65 18.64 -21.99
C GLY A 223 20.30 18.00 -22.34
N MET A 224 19.62 18.60 -23.31
CA MET A 224 18.24 18.27 -23.72
C MET A 224 18.07 16.85 -24.28
N SER A 225 19.11 16.23 -24.85
CA SER A 225 19.09 14.81 -25.23
C SER A 225 18.81 13.83 -24.08
N PHE A 226 18.94 14.29 -22.83
CA PHE A 226 18.45 13.59 -21.64
C PHE A 226 17.23 14.30 -21.03
N LEU A 227 17.32 15.62 -20.83
CA LEU A 227 16.29 16.37 -20.09
C LEU A 227 14.92 16.37 -20.76
N SER A 228 14.85 16.30 -22.10
CA SER A 228 13.57 16.27 -22.85
C SER A 228 12.72 15.02 -22.60
N HIS A 229 13.29 13.99 -21.97
CA HIS A 229 12.56 12.78 -21.56
C HIS A 229 11.72 13.00 -20.30
N PHE A 230 11.87 14.13 -19.61
CA PHE A 230 11.22 14.40 -18.34
C PHE A 230 10.60 15.79 -18.32
N ARG A 231 9.57 15.97 -17.49
CA ARG A 231 9.20 17.30 -17.00
C ARG A 231 10.18 17.69 -15.91
N VAL A 232 11.00 18.68 -16.20
CA VAL A 232 12.04 19.18 -15.29
C VAL A 232 11.47 20.29 -14.40
N LYS A 233 11.63 20.17 -13.08
CA LYS A 233 11.35 21.26 -12.12
C LYS A 233 12.55 21.50 -11.23
N LEU A 234 12.87 22.77 -10.98
CA LEU A 234 13.97 23.18 -10.12
C LEU A 234 13.43 23.87 -8.87
N ASN A 235 13.94 23.48 -7.71
CA ASN A 235 13.66 24.19 -6.46
C ASN A 235 14.98 24.73 -5.90
N ALA A 236 15.21 26.03 -6.11
CA ALA A 236 16.42 26.72 -5.64
C ALA A 236 16.46 26.87 -4.12
N LYS A 237 15.30 27.09 -3.49
CA LYS A 237 15.20 27.27 -2.03
C LYS A 237 15.57 26.00 -1.27
N GLU A 238 15.13 24.86 -1.77
CA GLU A 238 15.34 23.55 -1.13
C GLU A 238 16.47 22.73 -1.80
N ASN A 239 17.16 23.30 -2.78
CA ASN A 239 18.33 22.77 -3.48
C ASN A 239 18.14 21.37 -4.10
N TYR A 240 17.08 21.17 -4.89
CA TYR A 240 16.87 19.94 -5.65
C TYR A 240 16.28 20.15 -7.05
N LEU A 241 16.49 19.13 -7.87
CA LEU A 241 15.89 18.86 -9.16
C LEU A 241 14.76 17.84 -9.00
N VAL A 242 13.67 18.01 -9.72
CA VAL A 242 12.64 16.99 -9.91
C VAL A 242 12.59 16.60 -11.38
N LEU A 243 12.66 15.29 -11.64
CA LEU A 243 12.43 14.69 -12.95
C LEU A 243 11.13 13.90 -12.90
N GLU A 244 10.15 14.27 -13.72
CA GLU A 244 8.87 13.57 -13.83
C GLU A 244 8.69 12.91 -15.21
N GLU A 245 8.38 11.61 -15.26
CA GLU A 245 8.03 10.88 -16.50
C GLU A 245 6.69 11.35 -17.12
#